data_AF-A0A1B6KEE4-F1
#
_entry.id   AF-A0A1B6KEE4-F1
#
_cell.length_a   1.000
_cell.length_b   1.000
_cell.length_c   1.000
_cell.angle_alpha   90.00
_cell.angle_beta   90.00
_cell.angle_gamma   90.00
#
_symmetry.space_group_name_H-M   'P 1'
#
loop_
_entity.id
_entity.type
_entity.pdbx_description
1 polymer ?
#
loop_
_entity_poly.entity_id
_entity_poly.type
_entity_poly.pdbx_seq_one_letter_code
_entity_poly.pdbx_strand_id
1 'polypeptide(L)'
;MSRSHLVTYCNYTTLHGFRYLVDPVCGSVARVLWLCMIVVGVYVTSQMIAEQLLLYQRKPIFVSYQNKRTLIQDIPFPAISVCSQSQVLPSIFNYSALLLKPQNLLTSKEKQQLDYAHYICSRGETGSGFQRYLDASVLDEMFQMRNDLCDEEFEEILWNKVRLVPACQFMQPVLTRSGHCYTFNTVSFFKNVRPQYAAVVQFSLTETNQVPDENLPEDYNDNNISDIAPSLSIYHSFER
;
A
#
# COMPACT_ATOMS: atom_id res chain seq x y z
N MET A 1 45.52 0.93 -41.27
CA MET A 1 45.77 -0.40 -40.66
C MET A 1 46.54 -1.25 -41.67
N SER A 2 47.79 -1.64 -41.39
CA SER A 2 48.59 -2.44 -42.33
C SER A 2 47.91 -3.80 -42.58
N ARG A 3 48.01 -4.31 -43.82
CA ARG A 3 47.49 -5.63 -44.23
C ARG A 3 47.96 -6.76 -43.32
N SER A 4 49.17 -6.65 -42.76
CA SER A 4 49.72 -7.61 -41.79
C SER A 4 48.88 -7.68 -40.50
N HIS A 5 48.42 -6.54 -39.99
CA HIS A 5 47.62 -6.51 -38.76
C HIS A 5 46.23 -7.10 -38.93
N LEU A 6 45.59 -6.92 -40.09
CA LEU A 6 44.29 -7.51 -40.41
C LEU A 6 44.37 -9.04 -40.49
N VAL A 7 45.43 -9.57 -41.13
CA VAL A 7 45.66 -11.02 -41.22
C VAL A 7 45.90 -11.62 -39.85
N THR A 8 46.71 -10.98 -39.01
CA THR A 8 46.94 -11.42 -37.63
C THR A 8 45.63 -11.41 -36.84
N TYR A 9 44.83 -10.34 -36.91
CA TYR A 9 43.54 -10.26 -36.22
C TYR A 9 42.59 -11.38 -36.62
N CYS A 10 42.38 -11.60 -37.93
CA CYS A 10 41.46 -12.62 -38.42
C CYS A 10 41.91 -14.06 -38.07
N ASN A 11 43.21 -14.29 -37.86
CA ASN A 11 43.73 -15.60 -37.48
C ASN A 11 43.55 -15.93 -35.99
N TYR A 12 43.53 -14.92 -35.12
CA TYR A 12 43.49 -15.10 -33.67
C TYR A 12 42.17 -14.68 -33.02
N THR A 13 41.26 -14.06 -33.76
CA THR A 13 39.93 -13.68 -33.26
C THR A 13 39.08 -14.91 -32.93
N THR A 14 38.19 -14.76 -31.96
CA THR A 14 37.14 -15.74 -31.63
C THR A 14 35.93 -15.62 -32.55
N LEU A 15 35.91 -14.61 -33.44
CA LEU A 15 34.84 -14.44 -34.43
C LEU A 15 34.87 -15.59 -35.44
N HIS A 16 33.80 -16.39 -35.41
CA HIS A 16 33.66 -17.55 -36.29
C HIS A 16 33.66 -17.13 -37.77
N GLY A 17 34.33 -17.90 -38.62
CA GLY A 17 34.41 -17.62 -40.07
C GLY A 17 35.57 -16.72 -40.50
N PHE A 18 36.06 -15.81 -39.64
CA PHE A 18 37.06 -14.79 -40.03
C PHE A 18 38.43 -15.38 -40.39
N ARG A 19 38.82 -16.49 -39.74
CA ARG A 19 40.06 -17.23 -40.07
C ARG A 19 40.08 -17.68 -41.54
N TYR A 20 38.95 -18.16 -42.06
CA TYR A 20 38.85 -18.67 -43.43
C TYR A 20 38.94 -17.58 -44.51
N LEU A 21 38.80 -16.31 -44.14
CA LEU A 21 39.01 -15.18 -45.05
C LEU A 21 40.50 -14.95 -45.35
N VAL A 22 41.39 -15.32 -44.43
CA VAL A 22 42.83 -15.06 -44.50
C VAL A 22 43.67 -16.33 -44.60
N ASP A 23 43.06 -17.50 -44.45
CA ASP A 23 43.75 -18.79 -44.56
C ASP A 23 44.36 -18.97 -45.96
N PRO A 24 45.70 -19.16 -46.06
CA PRO A 24 46.38 -19.31 -47.35
C PRO A 24 45.94 -20.56 -48.10
N VAL A 25 45.39 -21.58 -47.43
CA VAL A 25 44.94 -22.84 -48.02
C VAL A 25 43.56 -22.70 -48.67
N CYS A 26 42.76 -21.70 -48.27
CA CYS A 26 41.43 -21.46 -48.83
C CYS A 26 41.50 -20.73 -50.18
N GLY A 27 40.91 -21.32 -51.23
CA GLY A 27 40.76 -20.70 -52.55
C GLY A 27 39.80 -19.50 -52.55
N SER A 28 39.88 -18.66 -53.58
CA SER A 28 39.11 -17.40 -53.69
C SER A 28 37.59 -17.60 -53.59
N VAL A 29 37.05 -18.66 -54.18
CA VAL A 29 35.60 -18.98 -54.12
C VAL A 29 35.17 -19.29 -52.68
N ALA A 30 35.95 -20.10 -51.95
CA ALA A 30 35.66 -20.43 -50.57
C ALA A 30 35.68 -19.17 -49.68
N ARG A 31 36.62 -18.25 -49.91
CA ARG A 31 36.68 -16.96 -49.19
C ARG A 31 35.45 -16.10 -49.43
N VAL A 32 34.95 -16.04 -50.68
CA VAL A 32 33.71 -15.33 -51.00
C VAL A 32 32.51 -15.96 -50.30
N LEU A 33 32.41 -17.29 -50.28
CA LEU A 33 31.34 -17.99 -49.57
C LEU A 33 31.36 -17.71 -48.06
N TRP A 34 32.54 -17.76 -47.43
CA TRP A 34 32.68 -17.41 -46.01
C TRP A 34 32.32 -15.96 -45.73
N LEU A 35 32.71 -15.04 -46.61
CA LEU A 35 32.33 -13.63 -46.51
C LEU A 35 30.81 -13.47 -46.58
N CYS A 36 30.14 -14.13 -47.53
CA CYS A 36 28.68 -14.12 -47.64
C CYS A 36 28.02 -14.66 -46.37
N MET A 37 28.50 -15.79 -45.82
CA MET A 37 27.96 -16.37 -44.60
C MET A 37 28.11 -15.46 -43.38
N ILE A 38 29.24 -14.76 -43.26
CA ILE A 38 29.47 -13.77 -42.20
C ILE A 38 28.50 -12.60 -42.33
N VAL A 39 28.33 -12.05 -43.54
CA VAL A 39 27.40 -10.94 -43.79
C VAL A 39 25.96 -11.33 -43.48
N VAL A 40 25.52 -12.51 -43.92
CA VAL A 40 24.19 -13.04 -43.62
C VAL A 40 24.01 -13.26 -42.12
N GLY A 41 25.02 -13.82 -41.44
CA GLY A 41 24.98 -14.04 -39.99
C GLY A 41 24.85 -12.75 -39.19
N VAL A 42 25.62 -11.71 -39.55
CA VAL A 42 25.52 -10.37 -38.92
C VAL A 42 24.15 -9.75 -39.18
N TYR A 43 23.63 -9.87 -40.40
CA TYR A 43 22.30 -9.36 -40.73
C TYR A 43 21.21 -10.04 -39.89
N VAL A 44 21.14 -11.37 -39.89
CA VAL A 44 20.11 -12.13 -39.14
C VAL A 44 20.20 -11.85 -37.64
N THR A 45 21.40 -11.87 -37.07
CA THR A 45 21.58 -11.59 -35.64
C THR A 45 21.18 -10.16 -35.26
N SER A 46 21.45 -9.18 -36.11
CA SER A 46 21.01 -7.80 -35.88
C SER A 46 19.47 -7.66 -35.85
N GLN A 47 18.76 -8.36 -36.74
CA GLN A 47 17.30 -8.37 -36.75
C GLN A 47 16.74 -9.02 -35.49
N MET A 48 17.28 -10.18 -35.09
CA MET A 48 16.86 -10.85 -33.86
C MET A 48 17.06 -9.97 -32.61
N ILE A 49 18.22 -9.29 -32.51
CA ILE A 49 18.50 -8.37 -31.40
C ILE A 49 17.50 -7.19 -31.42
N ALA A 50 17.21 -6.63 -32.59
CA ALA A 50 16.26 -5.53 -32.71
C ALA A 50 14.84 -5.93 -32.28
N GLU A 51 14.36 -7.10 -32.71
CA GLU A 51 13.05 -7.62 -32.31
C GLU A 51 12.97 -7.87 -30.80
N GLN A 52 13.99 -8.50 -30.22
CA GLN A 52 14.05 -8.76 -28.79
C GLN A 52 14.10 -7.46 -27.98
N LEU A 53 14.84 -6.47 -28.46
CA LEU A 53 14.89 -5.16 -27.81
C LEU A 53 13.54 -4.44 -27.88
N LEU A 54 12.84 -4.54 -29.01
CA LEU A 54 11.49 -3.99 -29.17
C LEU A 54 10.50 -4.67 -28.22
N LEU A 55 10.55 -5.99 -28.09
CA LEU A 55 9.73 -6.73 -27.13
C LEU A 55 10.03 -6.30 -25.70
N TYR A 56 11.30 -6.18 -25.32
CA TYR A 56 11.71 -5.73 -24.00
C TYR A 56 11.22 -4.30 -23.69
N GLN A 57 11.37 -3.38 -24.65
CA GLN A 57 10.91 -1.99 -24.51
C GLN A 57 9.39 -1.86 -24.39
N ARG A 58 8.63 -2.78 -25.01
CA ARG A 58 7.16 -2.82 -24.92
C ARG A 58 6.62 -3.31 -23.57
N LYS A 59 7.49 -3.60 -22.59
CA LYS A 59 7.14 -4.00 -21.22
C LYS A 59 6.07 -5.12 -21.15
N PRO A 60 6.27 -6.29 -21.78
CA PRO A 60 5.36 -7.40 -21.60
C PRO A 60 5.51 -7.93 -20.17
N ILE A 61 4.57 -7.57 -19.31
CA ILE A 61 4.41 -8.23 -18.02
C ILE A 61 3.75 -9.58 -18.30
N PHE A 62 4.48 -10.67 -18.09
CA PHE A 62 3.92 -12.01 -18.14
C PHE A 62 3.17 -12.26 -16.83
N VAL A 63 1.84 -12.27 -16.88
CA VAL A 63 1.00 -12.66 -15.75
C VAL A 63 0.67 -14.15 -15.90
N SER A 64 1.13 -14.96 -14.97
CA SER A 64 0.73 -16.36 -14.85
C SER A 64 -0.18 -16.53 -13.64
N TYR A 65 -1.34 -17.14 -13.83
CA TYR A 65 -2.25 -17.49 -12.74
C TYR A 65 -1.84 -18.84 -12.16
N GLN A 66 -1.29 -18.83 -10.94
CA GLN A 66 -1.14 -20.05 -10.17
C GLN A 66 -2.43 -20.26 -9.37
N ASN A 67 -3.28 -21.18 -9.83
CA ASN A 67 -4.48 -21.61 -9.09
C ASN A 67 -4.06 -22.53 -7.93
N LYS A 68 -3.33 -21.98 -6.94
CA LYS A 68 -3.12 -22.68 -5.68
C LYS A 68 -4.45 -22.64 -4.92
N ARG A 69 -5.11 -23.79 -4.79
CA ARG A 69 -6.26 -23.91 -3.89
C ARG A 69 -5.73 -23.82 -2.47
N THR A 70 -5.90 -22.68 -1.83
CA THR A 70 -5.70 -22.52 -0.38
C THR A 70 -7.02 -22.83 0.31
N LEU A 71 -6.98 -23.51 1.45
CA LEU A 71 -8.17 -23.65 2.28
C LEU A 71 -8.59 -22.27 2.78
N ILE A 72 -9.88 -22.05 3.00
CA ILE A 72 -10.40 -20.74 3.43
C ILE A 72 -9.79 -20.33 4.78
N GLN A 73 -9.47 -21.31 5.63
CA GLN A 73 -8.83 -21.10 6.94
C GLN A 73 -7.37 -20.63 6.85
N ASP A 74 -6.67 -20.95 5.75
CA ASP A 74 -5.27 -20.54 5.55
C ASP A 74 -5.14 -19.08 5.08
N ILE A 75 -6.25 -18.44 4.73
CA ILE A 75 -6.28 -17.05 4.28
C ILE A 75 -6.42 -16.16 5.54
N PRO A 76 -5.43 -15.30 5.84
CA PRO A 76 -5.53 -14.43 6.99
C PRO A 76 -6.73 -13.49 6.83
N PHE A 77 -7.49 -13.32 7.90
CA PHE A 77 -8.59 -12.38 7.88
C PHE A 77 -8.06 -10.96 7.59
N PRO A 78 -8.74 -10.17 6.75
CA PRO A 78 -8.29 -8.82 6.43
C PRO A 78 -8.47 -7.86 7.61
N ALA A 79 -7.79 -6.72 7.54
CA ALA A 79 -8.13 -5.58 8.37
C ALA A 79 -9.42 -4.93 7.86
N ILE A 80 -10.35 -4.62 8.75
CA ILE A 80 -11.64 -4.02 8.41
C ILE A 80 -11.74 -2.64 9.06
N SER A 81 -11.79 -1.60 8.24
CA SER A 81 -11.95 -0.21 8.69
C SER A 81 -13.40 0.24 8.56
N VAL A 82 -13.97 0.74 9.64
CA VAL A 82 -15.32 1.30 9.73
C VAL A 82 -15.23 2.80 10.02
N CYS A 83 -15.94 3.60 9.25
CA CYS A 83 -16.00 5.06 9.40
C CYS A 83 -17.46 5.48 9.52
N SER A 84 -17.80 6.27 10.54
CA SER A 84 -19.11 6.94 10.59
C SER A 84 -19.25 7.92 9.43
N GLN A 85 -20.46 8.05 8.89
CA GLN A 85 -20.77 9.14 7.96
C GLN A 85 -20.84 10.49 8.69
N SER A 86 -21.23 10.48 9.97
CA SER A 86 -21.24 11.65 10.82
C SER A 86 -19.87 11.82 11.47
N GLN A 87 -19.01 12.59 10.80
CA GLN A 87 -17.65 12.88 11.27
C GLN A 87 -17.60 13.97 12.34
N VAL A 88 -18.65 14.79 12.42
CA VAL A 88 -18.79 15.87 13.39
C VAL A 88 -20.02 15.60 14.22
N LEU A 89 -19.82 15.26 15.48
CA LEU A 89 -20.91 15.00 16.41
C LEU A 89 -21.30 16.30 17.13
N PRO A 90 -22.60 16.62 17.27
CA PRO A 90 -23.07 17.75 18.06
C PRO A 90 -22.61 17.70 19.52
N SER A 91 -22.33 16.51 20.06
CA SER A 91 -21.79 16.31 21.42
C SER A 91 -20.38 16.86 21.60
N ILE A 92 -19.56 16.88 20.54
CA ILE A 92 -18.20 17.44 20.57
C ILE A 92 -18.27 18.94 20.30
N PHE A 93 -18.92 19.35 19.21
CA PHE A 93 -19.24 20.74 18.94
C PHE A 93 -20.41 20.88 17.96
N ASN A 94 -21.23 21.90 18.17
CA ASN A 94 -22.39 22.16 17.32
C ASN A 94 -21.97 22.96 16.08
N TYR A 95 -21.58 22.25 15.03
CA TYR A 95 -21.17 22.84 13.74
C TYR A 95 -22.20 23.82 13.16
N SER A 96 -23.48 23.45 13.18
CA SER A 96 -24.56 24.29 12.65
C SER A 96 -24.67 25.62 13.41
N ALA A 97 -24.55 25.59 14.74
CA ALA A 97 -24.58 26.81 15.56
C ALA A 97 -23.36 27.71 15.29
N LEU A 98 -22.17 27.12 15.09
CA LEU A 98 -20.95 27.87 14.77
C LEU A 98 -20.99 28.51 13.39
N LEU A 99 -21.58 27.84 12.40
CA LEU A 99 -21.77 28.40 11.05
C LEU A 99 -22.69 29.63 11.03
N LEU A 100 -23.70 29.66 11.90
CA LEU A 100 -24.65 30.77 11.98
C LEU A 100 -24.10 31.96 12.77
N LYS A 101 -23.04 31.77 13.54
CA LYS A 101 -22.43 32.81 14.38
C LYS A 101 -21.60 33.77 13.51
N PRO A 102 -21.72 35.10 13.71
CA PRO A 102 -20.91 36.06 12.95
C PRO A 102 -19.41 35.85 13.18
N GLN A 103 -18.59 35.89 12.11
CA GLN A 103 -17.14 35.61 12.16
C GLN A 103 -16.39 36.44 13.23
N ASN A 104 -16.78 37.71 13.43
CA ASN A 104 -16.14 38.60 14.40
C ASN A 104 -16.45 38.25 15.87
N LEU A 105 -17.41 37.35 16.10
CA LEU A 105 -17.81 36.88 17.43
C LEU A 105 -17.32 35.45 17.71
N LEU A 106 -16.66 34.79 16.75
CA LEU A 106 -16.06 33.48 16.97
C LEU A 106 -14.79 33.64 17.81
N THR A 107 -14.69 32.81 18.85
CA THR A 107 -13.46 32.60 19.59
C THR A 107 -12.44 31.86 18.72
N SER A 108 -11.15 31.95 19.08
CA SER A 108 -10.09 31.22 18.37
C SER A 108 -10.36 29.71 18.31
N LYS A 109 -10.91 29.13 19.38
CA LYS A 109 -11.24 27.69 19.46
C LYS A 109 -12.39 27.32 18.53
N GLU A 110 -13.46 28.12 18.51
CA GLU A 110 -14.60 27.90 17.61
C GLU A 110 -14.18 27.98 16.13
N LYS A 111 -13.26 28.90 15.80
CA LYS A 111 -12.71 29.01 14.46
C LYS A 111 -11.93 27.75 14.06
N GLN A 112 -11.08 27.23 14.95
CA GLN A 112 -10.31 26.00 14.72
C GLN A 112 -11.20 24.76 14.57
N GLN A 113 -12.26 24.64 15.38
CA GLN A 113 -13.25 23.56 15.24
C GLN A 113 -13.99 23.62 13.89
N LEU A 114 -14.29 24.84 13.43
CA LEU A 114 -14.94 25.05 12.15
C LEU A 114 -14.00 24.72 10.98
N ASP A 115 -12.72 25.10 11.07
CA ASP A 115 -11.68 24.72 10.12
C ASP A 115 -11.49 23.18 10.06
N TYR A 116 -11.48 22.50 11.21
CA TYR A 116 -11.44 21.03 11.30
C TYR A 116 -12.64 20.36 10.61
N ALA A 117 -13.86 20.80 10.96
CA ALA A 117 -15.08 20.28 10.34
C ALA A 117 -15.07 20.46 8.82
N HIS A 118 -14.62 21.64 8.37
CA HIS A 118 -14.53 21.94 6.95
C HIS A 118 -13.50 21.05 6.24
N TYR A 119 -12.36 20.76 6.89
CA TYR A 119 -11.32 19.88 6.34
C TYR A 119 -11.81 18.44 6.14
N ILE A 120 -12.59 17.90 7.07
CA ILE A 120 -13.09 16.52 6.99
C ILE A 120 -14.35 16.39 6.13
N CYS A 121 -15.24 17.38 6.17
CA CYS A 121 -16.54 17.31 5.49
C CYS A 121 -16.55 17.91 4.07
N SER A 122 -15.63 18.84 3.73
CA SER A 122 -15.65 19.49 2.41
C SER A 122 -14.98 18.63 1.34
N ARG A 123 -15.80 18.02 0.50
CA ARG A 123 -15.40 17.20 -0.64
C ARG A 123 -15.18 18.03 -1.91
N GLY A 124 -14.48 19.17 -1.80
CA GLY A 124 -13.97 19.90 -2.97
C GLY A 124 -14.21 21.40 -3.06
N GLU A 125 -14.85 22.06 -2.09
CA GLU A 125 -15.05 23.51 -2.14
C GLU A 125 -14.64 24.16 -0.82
N THR A 126 -13.44 24.75 -0.79
CA THR A 126 -13.05 25.63 0.31
C THR A 126 -13.73 26.97 0.10
N GLY A 127 -14.78 27.24 0.87
CA GLY A 127 -15.39 28.57 0.93
C GLY A 127 -14.36 29.62 1.38
N SER A 128 -14.52 30.86 0.91
CA SER A 128 -13.68 31.98 1.33
C SER A 128 -13.83 32.23 2.84
N GLY A 129 -12.77 32.02 3.63
CA GLY A 129 -12.77 32.30 5.07
C GLY A 129 -12.16 31.21 5.95
N PHE A 130 -11.99 29.98 5.42
CA PHE A 130 -11.39 28.86 6.14
C PHE A 130 -9.89 28.77 5.94
N GLN A 131 -9.18 28.34 6.99
CA GLN A 131 -7.74 28.19 6.97
C GLN A 131 -7.37 26.97 6.11
N ARG A 132 -6.43 27.13 5.17
CA ARG A 132 -5.95 26.02 4.31
C ARG A 132 -5.13 24.97 5.06
N TYR A 133 -4.67 25.30 6.26
CA TYR A 133 -3.81 24.47 7.09
C TYR A 133 -4.46 24.32 8.45
N LEU A 134 -4.63 23.06 8.87
CA LEU A 134 -5.07 22.71 10.19
C LEU A 134 -3.85 22.52 11.09
N ASP A 135 -3.89 23.09 12.29
CA ASP A 135 -2.85 22.88 13.29
C ASP A 135 -2.87 21.41 13.76
N ALA A 136 -1.70 20.79 13.88
CA ALA A 136 -1.57 19.41 14.33
C ALA A 136 -2.16 19.23 15.75
N SER A 137 -1.99 20.23 16.63
CA SER A 137 -2.51 20.17 18.00
C SER A 137 -4.04 20.11 18.05
N VAL A 138 -4.71 20.87 17.17
CA VAL A 138 -6.18 20.85 17.03
C VAL A 138 -6.64 19.52 16.45
N LEU A 139 -5.94 19.01 15.43
CA LEU A 139 -6.25 17.71 14.85
C LEU A 139 -6.17 16.60 15.90
N ASP A 140 -5.11 16.58 16.71
CA ASP A 140 -4.92 15.62 17.78
C ASP A 140 -5.99 15.74 18.87
N GLU A 141 -6.35 16.97 19.29
CA GLU A 141 -7.44 17.21 20.27
C GLU A 141 -8.79 16.67 19.74
N MET A 142 -9.15 17.00 18.49
CA MET A 142 -10.41 16.53 17.90
C MET A 142 -10.43 15.02 17.69
N PHE A 143 -9.29 14.44 17.32
CA PHE A 143 -9.13 13.00 17.17
C PHE A 143 -9.29 12.28 18.51
N GLN A 144 -8.67 12.78 19.57
CA GLN A 144 -8.80 12.22 20.93
C GLN A 144 -10.23 12.33 21.44
N MET A 145 -10.86 13.50 21.33
CA MET A 145 -12.24 13.68 21.79
C MET A 145 -13.23 12.73 21.10
N ARG A 146 -13.02 12.43 19.82
CA ARG A 146 -13.86 11.44 19.13
C ARG A 146 -13.50 10.01 19.52
N ASN A 147 -12.22 9.73 19.74
CA ASN A 147 -11.78 8.41 20.21
C ASN A 147 -12.34 8.06 21.59
N ASP A 148 -12.49 9.04 22.48
CA ASP A 148 -13.09 8.85 23.81
C ASP A 148 -14.56 8.41 23.74
N LEU A 149 -15.25 8.70 22.62
CA LEU A 149 -16.63 8.29 22.36
C LEU A 149 -16.73 6.93 21.65
N CYS A 150 -15.63 6.20 21.48
CA CYS A 150 -15.64 4.94 20.75
C CYS A 150 -16.61 3.92 21.37
N ASP A 151 -16.60 3.77 22.70
CA ASP A 151 -17.47 2.82 23.42
C ASP A 151 -18.95 3.21 23.34
N GLU A 152 -19.25 4.48 23.07
CA GLU A 152 -20.62 4.94 22.78
C GLU A 152 -21.02 4.66 21.33
N GLU A 153 -20.04 4.58 20.42
CA GLU A 153 -20.24 4.37 18.99
C GLU A 153 -20.38 2.86 18.67
N PHE A 154 -19.62 1.99 19.35
CA PHE A 154 -19.59 0.54 19.09
C PHE A 154 -19.93 -0.27 20.35
N GLU A 155 -20.99 -1.09 20.25
CA GLU A 155 -21.46 -1.88 21.39
C GLU A 155 -20.67 -3.20 21.52
N GLU A 156 -20.53 -3.93 20.41
CA GLU A 156 -19.90 -5.25 20.39
C GLU A 156 -19.36 -5.63 19.01
N ILE A 157 -18.38 -6.53 19.01
CA ILE A 157 -17.88 -7.20 17.80
C ILE A 157 -18.08 -8.70 17.96
N LEU A 158 -18.73 -9.33 16.98
CA LEU A 158 -18.84 -10.77 16.88
C LEU A 158 -17.79 -11.29 15.88
N TRP A 159 -16.78 -11.97 16.40
CA TRP A 159 -15.70 -12.57 15.63
C TRP A 159 -15.74 -14.09 15.75
N ASN A 160 -16.04 -14.81 14.66
CA ASN A 160 -16.17 -16.28 14.67
C ASN A 160 -17.06 -16.80 15.82
N LYS A 161 -18.21 -16.15 16.04
CA LYS A 161 -19.16 -16.43 17.15
C LYS A 161 -18.63 -16.10 18.55
N VAL A 162 -17.44 -15.55 18.68
CA VAL A 162 -16.90 -14.99 19.93
C VAL A 162 -17.33 -13.53 20.03
N ARG A 163 -17.94 -13.18 21.16
CA ARG A 163 -18.38 -11.82 21.46
C ARG A 163 -17.24 -11.05 22.13
N LEU A 164 -16.82 -9.95 21.52
CA LEU A 164 -15.75 -9.07 21.98
C LEU A 164 -16.35 -7.76 22.50
N VAL A 165 -16.24 -7.54 23.82
CA VAL A 165 -16.78 -6.38 24.52
C VAL A 165 -15.79 -5.95 25.62
N PRO A 166 -15.46 -4.65 25.75
CA PRO A 166 -15.89 -3.55 24.89
C PRO A 166 -15.26 -3.62 23.49
N ALA A 167 -16.03 -3.25 22.46
CA ALA A 167 -15.60 -3.35 21.05
C ALA A 167 -14.29 -2.58 20.78
N CYS A 168 -14.14 -1.40 21.39
CA CYS A 168 -13.03 -0.49 21.14
C CYS A 168 -11.68 -0.98 21.62
N GLN A 169 -11.64 -1.95 22.54
CA GLN A 169 -10.38 -2.61 22.94
C GLN A 169 -9.75 -3.39 21.77
N PHE A 170 -10.57 -3.81 20.79
CA PHE A 170 -10.16 -4.62 19.66
C PHE A 170 -10.07 -3.83 18.35
N MET A 171 -10.32 -2.52 18.38
CA MET A 171 -10.23 -1.63 17.22
C MET A 171 -9.15 -0.58 17.42
N GLN A 172 -8.45 -0.23 16.34
CA GLN A 172 -7.47 0.85 16.35
C GLN A 172 -8.04 2.09 15.65
N PRO A 173 -8.03 3.28 16.29
CA PRO A 173 -8.46 4.50 15.64
C PRO A 173 -7.46 4.89 14.53
N VAL A 174 -7.97 5.35 13.40
CA VAL A 174 -7.18 5.75 12.23
C VAL A 174 -7.80 6.96 11.55
N LEU A 175 -6.97 7.90 11.13
CA LEU A 175 -7.39 9.04 10.32
C LEU A 175 -7.29 8.69 8.84
N THR A 176 -8.40 8.85 8.11
CA THR A 176 -8.50 8.58 6.67
C THR A 176 -8.99 9.82 5.93
N ARG A 177 -9.12 9.72 4.59
CA ARG A 177 -9.78 10.77 3.79
C ARG A 177 -11.26 10.95 4.12
N SER A 178 -11.89 9.95 4.73
CA SER A 178 -13.27 10.04 5.22
C SER A 178 -13.35 10.63 6.63
N GLY A 179 -12.22 10.99 7.24
CA GLY A 179 -12.13 11.44 8.62
C GLY A 179 -11.69 10.34 9.59
N HIS A 180 -12.18 10.41 10.82
CA HIS A 180 -11.87 9.48 11.91
C HIS A 180 -12.62 8.16 11.74
N CYS A 181 -11.88 7.05 11.86
CA CYS A 181 -12.36 5.70 11.61
C CYS A 181 -11.73 4.73 12.61
N TYR A 182 -12.25 3.51 12.67
CA TYR A 182 -11.76 2.45 13.53
C TYR A 182 -11.47 1.20 12.71
N THR A 183 -10.32 0.57 12.94
CA THR A 183 -9.88 -0.61 12.18
C THR A 183 -9.73 -1.82 13.08
N PHE A 184 -10.48 -2.88 12.78
CA PHE A 184 -10.34 -4.19 13.41
C PHE A 184 -9.29 -5.02 12.66
N ASN A 185 -8.56 -5.87 13.39
CA ASN A 185 -7.57 -6.81 12.83
C ASN A 185 -6.49 -6.13 11.97
N THR A 186 -6.08 -4.93 12.36
CA THR A 186 -4.88 -4.30 11.83
C THR A 186 -3.69 -4.67 12.69
N VAL A 187 -2.56 -4.96 12.05
CA VAL A 187 -1.30 -5.07 12.77
C VAL A 187 -0.97 -3.67 13.29
N SER A 188 -0.64 -3.56 14.58
CA SER A 188 -0.29 -2.28 15.19
C SER A 188 0.72 -1.53 14.32
N PHE A 189 0.42 -0.27 13.98
CA PHE A 189 1.29 0.55 13.13
C PHE A 189 2.76 0.48 13.59
N PHE A 190 2.99 0.61 14.90
CA PHE A 190 4.32 0.58 15.54
C PHE A 190 5.09 -0.74 15.36
N LYS A 191 4.42 -1.89 15.21
CA LYS A 191 5.07 -3.20 14.96
C LYS A 191 5.62 -3.32 13.53
N ASN A 192 5.11 -2.49 12.60
CA ASN A 192 5.52 -2.47 11.19
C ASN A 192 6.34 -1.23 10.79
N VAL A 193 6.54 -0.27 11.70
CA VAL A 193 7.48 0.84 11.46
C VAL A 193 8.89 0.26 11.43
N ARG A 194 9.57 0.39 10.27
CA ARG A 194 10.97 -0.04 10.17
C ARG A 194 11.81 0.68 11.23
N PRO A 195 12.78 0.02 11.88
CA PRO A 195 13.50 0.58 13.03
C PRO A 195 14.13 1.96 12.76
N GLN A 196 14.51 2.26 11.51
CA GLN A 196 15.01 3.58 11.12
C GLN A 196 14.00 4.75 11.28
N TYR A 197 12.70 4.48 11.40
CA TYR A 197 11.65 5.48 11.56
C TYR A 197 11.01 5.45 12.96
N ALA A 198 11.42 4.52 13.83
CA ALA A 198 10.88 4.38 15.18
C ALA A 198 11.16 5.62 16.05
N ALA A 199 12.34 6.24 15.90
CA ALA A 199 12.75 7.41 16.69
C ALA A 199 11.88 8.66 16.44
N VAL A 200 11.24 8.79 15.28
CA VAL A 200 10.32 9.90 14.97
C VAL A 200 8.96 9.71 15.66
N VAL A 201 8.60 8.45 15.91
CA VAL A 201 7.31 8.04 16.46
C VAL A 201 7.35 7.95 18.00
N GLN A 202 8.55 7.81 18.58
CA GLN A 202 8.78 7.63 20.01
C GLN A 202 8.55 8.90 20.86
N PHE A 203 8.31 10.06 20.23
CA PHE A 203 8.12 11.33 20.96
C PHE A 203 6.75 11.45 21.66
N SER A 204 5.81 10.54 21.39
CA SER A 204 4.42 10.63 21.90
C SER A 204 4.00 9.54 22.88
N LEU A 205 4.90 8.67 23.36
CA LEU A 205 4.53 7.54 24.24
C LEU A 205 5.34 7.52 25.54
N THR A 206 5.22 8.57 26.34
CA THR A 206 5.44 8.47 27.79
C THR A 206 4.10 8.45 28.50
N GLU A 207 3.29 7.41 28.24
CA GLU A 207 2.22 6.89 29.11
C GLU A 207 1.34 5.94 28.30
N THR A 208 1.52 4.63 28.48
CA THR A 208 0.52 3.53 28.45
C THR A 208 1.24 2.21 28.19
N ASN A 209 1.87 1.68 29.24
CA ASN A 209 2.29 0.28 29.27
C ASN A 209 1.06 -0.59 29.51
N GLN A 210 0.70 -1.41 28.52
CA GLN A 210 0.27 -2.82 28.61
C GLN A 210 -0.59 -3.18 27.38
N VAL A 211 0.04 -3.80 26.38
CA VAL A 211 -0.66 -4.55 25.33
C VAL A 211 -0.94 -5.95 25.88
N PRO A 212 -2.20 -6.42 25.92
CA PRO A 212 -2.50 -7.78 26.35
C PRO A 212 -1.90 -8.80 25.38
N ASP A 213 -1.30 -9.82 25.97
CA ASP A 213 -0.61 -10.91 25.29
C ASP A 213 -1.55 -11.68 24.33
N GLU A 214 -0.98 -12.11 23.21
CA GLU A 214 -1.64 -12.81 22.11
C GLU A 214 -1.96 -14.25 22.52
N ASN A 215 -2.96 -14.43 23.38
CA ASN A 215 -3.45 -15.76 23.78
C ASN A 215 -4.98 -15.81 23.63
N LEU A 216 -5.47 -16.17 22.44
CA LEU A 216 -6.82 -16.73 22.32
C LEU A 216 -6.80 -18.18 22.86
N PRO A 217 -7.83 -18.61 23.61
CA PRO A 217 -7.88 -19.98 24.13
C PRO A 217 -8.00 -20.99 22.99
N GLU A 218 -7.07 -21.95 22.95
CA GLU A 218 -7.16 -23.18 22.17
C GLU A 218 -8.22 -24.09 22.81
N ASP A 219 -9.45 -24.04 22.31
CA ASP A 219 -10.34 -25.19 22.38
C ASP A 219 -11.28 -25.19 21.17
N TYR A 220 -10.90 -25.92 20.11
CA TYR A 220 -11.85 -26.26 19.06
C TYR A 220 -11.61 -27.68 18.55
N ASN A 221 -12.45 -28.60 19.03
CA ASN A 221 -12.52 -29.98 18.57
C ASN A 221 -12.82 -30.05 17.07
N ASP A 222 -11.87 -30.61 16.34
CA ASP A 222 -12.04 -31.10 14.97
C ASP A 222 -13.16 -32.12 14.91
N ASN A 223 -14.23 -31.81 14.17
CA ASN A 223 -14.92 -32.74 13.28
C ASN A 223 -15.92 -31.95 12.42
N ASN A 224 -15.64 -31.86 11.12
CA ASN A 224 -16.56 -31.44 10.04
C ASN A 224 -16.77 -29.94 9.75
N ILE A 225 -15.75 -29.09 9.90
CA ILE A 225 -15.79 -27.68 9.45
C ILE A 225 -14.55 -27.34 8.63
N SER A 226 -14.49 -27.81 7.37
CA SER A 226 -13.39 -27.44 6.46
C SER A 226 -13.71 -26.25 5.55
N ASP A 227 -14.94 -25.71 5.57
CA ASP A 227 -15.40 -24.73 4.57
C ASP A 227 -16.12 -23.49 5.12
N ILE A 228 -16.19 -23.28 6.45
CA ILE A 228 -16.84 -22.08 6.99
C ILE A 228 -15.84 -20.92 6.99
N ALA A 229 -16.11 -19.91 6.17
CA ALA A 229 -15.33 -18.67 6.17
C ALA A 229 -15.44 -17.95 7.52
N PRO A 230 -14.35 -17.31 7.98
CA PRO A 230 -14.40 -16.49 9.18
C PRO A 230 -15.46 -15.39 9.03
N SER A 231 -16.23 -15.16 10.09
CA SER A 231 -17.35 -14.21 10.09
C SER A 231 -17.09 -13.08 11.07
N LEU A 232 -17.26 -11.84 10.60
CA LEU A 232 -17.21 -10.63 11.41
C LEU A 232 -18.57 -9.92 11.36
N SER A 233 -19.08 -9.52 12.52
CA SER A 233 -20.20 -8.59 12.62
C SER A 233 -19.85 -7.51 13.65
N ILE A 234 -20.06 -6.25 13.29
CA ILE A 234 -19.78 -5.10 14.16
C ILE A 234 -21.12 -4.43 14.43
N TYR A 235 -21.46 -4.27 15.70
CA TYR A 235 -22.70 -3.66 16.15
C TYR A 235 -22.41 -2.23 16.62
N HIS A 236 -23.17 -1.29 16.07
CA HIS A 236 -23.02 0.14 16.28
C HIS A 236 -24.28 0.67 16.99
N SER A 237 -24.10 1.58 17.94
CA SER A 237 -25.22 2.16 18.66
C SER A 237 -25.88 3.29 17.85
N PHE A 238 -27.10 3.05 17.37
CA PHE A 238 -27.83 3.98 16.49
C PHE A 238 -28.62 5.07 17.22
N GLU A 239 -28.49 5.20 18.55
CA GLU A 239 -29.24 6.17 19.35
C GLU A 239 -28.41 7.44 19.67
N ARG A 240 -28.39 8.39 18.72
CA ARG A 240 -28.38 9.84 19.01
C ARG A 240 -28.64 10.72 17.79
#